data_AF-A0A3B4CAS9-F1
#
_entry.id   AF-A0A3B4CAS9-F1
#
_cell.length_a   1.000
_cell.length_b   1.000
_cell.length_c   1.000
_cell.angle_alpha   90.00
_cell.angle_beta   90.00
_cell.angle_gamma   90.00
#
_symmetry.space_group_name_H-M   'P 1'
#
loop_
_entity.id
_entity.type
_entity.pdbx_description
1 polymer ?
#
loop_
_entity_poly.entity_id
_entity_poly.type
_entity_poly.pdbx_seq_one_letter_code
_entity_poly.pdbx_strand_id
1 'polypeptide(L)'
;MLVQSRKIGIMSDSASLPKCPVCHKTDVKKLDGQCILCRRCSETMRRVYRFCGACLREWSNGCPVDSACNLPDCALRAALLSTKRINDPNCSVYRCPYFRACPTCRALLTHTGQGCPNIVCPHCHMGFCFRCLRQNCYGEDDSDSDFELQDPRIEQCTIVKNSSCLAALKL
;
A
#
# COMPACT_ATOMS: atom_id res chain seq x y z
N MET A 1 34.41 -5.46 -39.61
CA MET A 1 33.12 -5.04 -39.03
C MET A 1 33.20 -5.24 -37.53
N LEU A 2 33.35 -4.16 -36.76
CA LEU A 2 33.42 -4.18 -35.29
C LEU A 2 32.06 -3.72 -34.76
N VAL A 3 31.25 -4.63 -34.24
CA VAL A 3 29.99 -4.28 -33.58
C VAL A 3 30.29 -3.95 -32.13
N GLN A 4 30.15 -2.67 -31.80
CA GLN A 4 30.39 -2.12 -30.47
C GLN A 4 29.38 -2.69 -29.45
N SER A 5 29.89 -3.31 -28.39
CA SER A 5 29.11 -3.74 -27.25
C SER A 5 28.51 -2.53 -26.53
N ARG A 6 27.18 -2.41 -26.54
CA ARG A 6 26.45 -1.41 -25.77
C ARG A 6 26.61 -1.71 -24.27
N LYS A 7 27.35 -0.84 -23.57
CA LYS A 7 27.35 -0.78 -22.09
C LYS A 7 25.93 -0.42 -21.65
N ILE A 8 25.24 -1.36 -21.04
CA ILE A 8 24.00 -1.11 -20.30
C ILE A 8 24.40 -0.29 -19.07
N GLY A 9 24.08 1.00 -19.10
CA GLY A 9 24.24 1.88 -17.95
C GLY A 9 23.29 1.41 -16.85
N ILE A 10 23.85 0.94 -15.74
CA ILE A 10 23.10 0.70 -14.51
C ILE A 10 22.69 2.09 -14.00
N MET A 11 21.44 2.47 -14.24
CA MET A 11 20.82 3.61 -13.57
C MET A 11 20.63 3.21 -12.11
N SER A 12 21.61 3.53 -11.27
CA SER A 12 21.51 3.45 -9.83
C SER A 12 20.57 4.55 -9.35
N ASP A 13 19.28 4.21 -9.28
CA ASP A 13 18.27 5.00 -8.60
C ASP A 13 18.70 5.10 -7.12
N SER A 14 19.10 6.28 -6.66
CA SER A 14 19.47 6.55 -5.27
C SER A 14 18.21 6.60 -4.40
N ALA A 15 17.53 5.45 -4.29
CA ALA A 15 16.39 5.28 -3.43
C ALA A 15 16.83 5.46 -1.97
N SER A 16 16.30 6.48 -1.30
CA SER A 16 16.49 6.66 0.14
C SER A 16 16.01 5.41 0.87
N LEU A 17 16.83 4.90 1.79
CA LEU A 17 16.46 3.71 2.57
C LEU A 17 15.25 4.01 3.46
N PRO A 18 14.32 3.06 3.62
CA PRO A 18 13.15 3.26 4.46
C PRO A 18 13.54 3.41 5.93
N LYS A 19 12.74 4.18 6.67
CA LYS A 19 12.87 4.32 8.13
C LYS A 19 12.58 2.98 8.82
N CYS A 20 13.30 2.70 9.90
CA CYS A 20 12.99 1.54 10.74
C CYS A 20 11.54 1.64 11.27
N PRO A 21 10.72 0.57 11.14
CA PRO A 21 9.32 0.60 11.57
C PRO A 21 9.14 0.65 13.09
N VAL A 22 10.20 0.35 13.87
CA VAL A 22 10.17 0.36 15.34
C VAL A 22 10.68 1.68 15.91
N CYS A 23 11.89 2.12 15.54
CA CYS A 23 12.50 3.34 16.12
C CYS A 23 12.36 4.59 15.24
N HIS A 24 11.80 4.46 14.03
CA HIS A 24 11.60 5.54 13.05
C HIS A 24 12.86 6.29 12.62
N LYS A 25 14.05 5.77 12.94
CA LYS A 25 15.34 6.32 12.52
C LYS A 25 15.74 5.80 11.13
N THR A 26 16.54 6.61 10.44
CA THR A 26 17.14 6.32 9.13
C THR A 26 18.51 5.67 9.21
N ASP A 27 19.05 5.48 10.44
CA ASP A 27 20.28 4.74 10.68
C ASP A 27 20.03 3.23 10.53
N VAL A 28 19.96 2.82 9.27
CA VAL A 28 19.70 1.45 8.84
C VAL A 28 20.70 1.06 7.75
N LYS A 29 21.04 -0.22 7.68
CA LYS A 29 21.96 -0.78 6.68
C LYS A 29 21.18 -1.75 5.80
N LYS A 30 21.13 -1.50 4.48
CA LYS A 30 20.68 -2.51 3.52
C LYS A 30 21.70 -3.65 3.49
N LEU A 31 21.22 -4.88 3.64
CA LEU A 31 22.03 -6.08 3.52
C LEU A 31 21.96 -6.54 2.06
N ASP A 32 21.20 -7.59 1.78
CA ASP A 32 20.90 -8.04 0.41
C ASP A 32 19.39 -8.01 0.12
N GLY A 33 19.03 -7.96 -1.17
CA GLY A 33 17.66 -7.92 -1.64
C GLY A 33 16.82 -6.85 -0.95
N GLN A 34 15.77 -7.29 -0.24
CA GLN A 34 14.86 -6.45 0.54
C GLN A 34 15.21 -6.42 2.04
N CYS A 35 16.30 -7.02 2.48
CA CYS A 35 16.66 -7.09 3.89
C CYS A 35 17.34 -5.80 4.38
N ILE A 36 16.84 -5.24 5.48
CA ILE A 36 17.41 -4.05 6.12
C ILE A 36 17.64 -4.34 7.61
N LEU A 37 18.86 -4.04 8.07
CA LEU A 37 19.28 -4.12 9.47
C LEU A 37 19.11 -2.76 10.16
N CYS A 38 18.50 -2.72 11.34
CA CYS A 38 18.54 -1.54 12.20
C CYS A 38 19.49 -1.77 13.38
N ARG A 39 20.60 -1.02 13.44
CA ARG A 39 21.63 -1.16 14.50
C ARG A 39 21.07 -0.79 15.86
N ARG A 40 20.41 0.37 15.95
CA ARG A 40 19.79 0.86 17.19
C ARG A 40 18.79 -0.13 17.79
N CYS A 41 17.90 -0.70 16.98
CA CYS A 41 16.96 -1.70 17.46
C CYS A 41 17.68 -3.00 17.84
N SER A 42 18.73 -3.38 17.11
CA SER A 42 19.49 -4.59 17.44
C SER A 42 20.17 -4.49 18.80
N GLU A 43 20.78 -3.33 19.10
CA GLU A 43 21.37 -3.03 20.41
C GLU A 43 20.30 -3.00 21.52
N THR A 44 19.20 -2.29 21.27
CA THR A 44 18.12 -2.13 22.26
C THR A 44 17.45 -3.46 22.61
N MET A 45 17.19 -4.31 21.61
CA MET A 45 16.52 -5.61 21.78
C MET A 45 17.50 -6.74 22.14
N ARG A 46 18.81 -6.46 22.16
CA ARG A 46 19.88 -7.46 22.36
C ARG A 46 19.78 -8.67 21.41
N ARG A 47 19.35 -8.44 20.18
CA ARG A 47 19.25 -9.45 19.10
C ARG A 47 19.38 -8.78 17.75
N VAL A 48 19.74 -9.53 16.72
CA VAL A 48 19.77 -8.99 15.35
C VAL A 48 18.34 -8.65 14.91
N TYR A 49 18.05 -7.36 14.72
CA TYR A 49 16.76 -6.88 14.23
C TYR A 49 16.84 -6.52 12.74
N ARG A 50 16.14 -7.30 11.92
CA ARG A 50 16.05 -7.14 10.47
C ARG A 50 14.61 -6.99 10.05
N PHE A 51 14.36 -6.25 8.98
CA PHE A 51 13.03 -6.10 8.40
C PHE A 51 13.10 -6.01 6.88
N CYS A 52 11.98 -6.28 6.23
CA CYS A 52 11.81 -6.10 4.79
C CYS A 52 11.69 -4.62 4.45
N GLY A 53 12.55 -4.09 3.59
CA GLY A 53 12.51 -2.71 3.12
C GLY A 53 11.29 -2.36 2.26
N ALA A 54 10.56 -3.36 1.74
CA ALA A 54 9.33 -3.14 0.98
C ALA A 54 8.08 -3.17 1.89
N CYS A 55 7.85 -4.28 2.60
CA CYS A 55 6.64 -4.44 3.42
C CYS A 55 6.80 -3.98 4.88
N LEU A 56 8.00 -3.58 5.30
CA LEU A 56 8.34 -3.12 6.65
C LEU A 56 8.01 -4.11 7.78
N ARG A 57 7.85 -5.40 7.47
CA ARG A 57 7.70 -6.45 8.48
C ARG A 57 9.06 -6.97 8.91
N GLU A 58 9.12 -7.33 10.17
CA GLU A 58 10.29 -7.98 10.75
C GLU A 58 10.56 -9.30 10.05
N TRP A 59 11.83 -9.60 9.80
CA TRP A 59 12.26 -10.89 9.32
C TRP A 59 12.46 -11.85 10.48
N SER A 60 11.91 -13.07 10.36
CA SER A 60 12.09 -14.12 11.34
C SER A 60 13.56 -14.50 11.48
N ASN A 61 13.98 -14.79 12.72
CA ASN A 61 15.33 -15.28 13.00
C ASN A 61 15.58 -16.58 12.20
N GLY A 62 16.66 -16.63 11.43
CA GLY A 62 17.04 -17.79 10.61
C GLY A 62 16.71 -17.70 9.11
N CYS A 63 15.99 -16.67 8.65
CA CYS A 63 15.81 -16.47 7.21
C CYS A 63 17.13 -16.05 6.54
N PRO A 64 17.52 -16.68 5.41
CA PRO A 64 18.68 -16.28 4.61
C PRO A 64 18.59 -14.81 4.17
N VAL A 65 19.74 -14.14 4.15
CA VAL A 65 19.84 -12.72 3.77
C VAL A 65 19.57 -12.50 2.27
N ASP A 66 19.73 -13.56 1.50
CA ASP A 66 19.95 -13.53 0.06
C ASP A 66 18.66 -13.78 -0.74
N SER A 67 17.52 -13.91 -0.04
CA SER A 67 16.23 -14.21 -0.66
C SER A 67 15.27 -13.02 -0.65
N ALA A 68 14.41 -12.96 -1.68
CA ALA A 68 13.22 -12.10 -1.66
C ALA A 68 12.38 -12.36 -0.40
N CYS A 69 11.59 -11.36 0.04
CA CYS A 69 10.77 -11.52 1.23
C CYS A 69 9.73 -12.64 1.03
N ASN A 70 9.84 -13.69 1.83
CA ASN A 70 8.97 -14.87 1.83
C ASN A 70 7.72 -14.71 2.71
N LEU A 71 7.55 -13.56 3.36
CA LEU A 71 6.39 -13.33 4.21
C LEU A 71 5.12 -13.21 3.34
N PRO A 72 4.02 -13.90 3.69
CA PRO A 72 2.76 -13.85 2.94
C PRO A 72 2.29 -12.42 2.71
N ASP A 73 1.76 -12.10 1.54
CA ASP A 73 1.29 -10.74 1.20
C ASP A 73 2.37 -9.64 1.21
N CYS A 74 3.66 -9.97 1.07
CA CYS A 74 4.71 -8.95 1.03
C CYS A 74 4.46 -7.90 -0.08
N ALA A 75 4.16 -8.34 -1.30
CA ALA A 75 3.89 -7.44 -2.43
C ALA A 75 2.64 -6.58 -2.20
N LEU A 76 1.56 -7.18 -1.71
CA LEU A 76 0.32 -6.48 -1.37
C LEU A 76 0.57 -5.40 -0.30
N ARG A 77 1.22 -5.78 0.82
CA ARG A 77 1.54 -4.85 1.91
C ARG A 77 2.46 -3.72 1.44
N ALA A 78 3.48 -4.03 0.62
CA ALA A 78 4.37 -3.02 0.05
C ALA A 78 3.60 -2.02 -0.84
N ALA A 79 2.68 -2.50 -1.68
CA ALA A 79 1.84 -1.63 -2.50
C ALA A 79 0.93 -0.72 -1.65
N LEU A 80 0.34 -1.27 -0.58
CA LEU A 80 -0.53 -0.51 0.32
C LEU A 80 0.22 0.54 1.18
N LEU A 81 1.52 0.35 1.40
CA LEU A 81 2.40 1.33 2.05
C LEU A 81 2.83 2.48 1.12
N SER A 82 2.58 2.36 -0.18
CA SER A 82 2.91 3.41 -1.15
C SER A 82 2.21 4.73 -0.78
N THR A 83 2.96 5.83 -0.88
CA THR A 83 2.43 7.18 -0.72
C THR A 83 1.80 7.71 -2.02
N LYS A 84 1.87 6.94 -3.11
CA LYS A 84 1.30 7.33 -4.41
C LYS A 84 -0.21 7.48 -4.30
N ARG A 85 -0.71 8.59 -4.84
CA ARG A 85 -2.13 8.91 -4.91
C ARG A 85 -2.56 9.11 -6.34
N ILE A 86 -3.86 8.94 -6.58
CA ILE A 86 -4.49 9.34 -7.84
C ILE A 86 -4.47 10.87 -7.90
N ASN A 87 -3.86 11.40 -8.97
CA ASN A 87 -3.64 12.82 -9.15
C ASN A 87 -4.31 13.33 -10.44
N ASP A 88 -5.58 12.99 -10.60
CA ASP A 88 -6.45 13.56 -11.61
C ASP A 88 -7.57 14.34 -10.90
N PRO A 89 -7.62 15.68 -10.99
CA PRO A 89 -8.63 16.50 -10.33
C PRO A 89 -10.05 16.24 -10.82
N ASN A 90 -10.21 15.75 -12.05
CA ASN A 90 -11.51 15.49 -12.65
C ASN A 90 -12.07 14.10 -12.29
N CYS A 91 -11.30 13.32 -11.54
CA CYS A 91 -11.67 11.99 -11.13
C CYS A 91 -12.44 11.99 -9.80
N SER A 92 -13.51 11.20 -9.72
CA SER A 92 -14.29 10.96 -8.50
C SER A 92 -13.49 10.37 -7.33
N VAL A 93 -12.30 9.81 -7.60
CA VAL A 93 -11.37 9.26 -6.60
C VAL A 93 -10.09 10.08 -6.46
N TYR A 94 -10.12 11.37 -6.84
CA TYR A 94 -9.01 12.31 -6.62
C TYR A 94 -8.47 12.21 -5.19
N ARG A 95 -7.13 12.15 -5.05
CA ARG A 95 -6.39 11.96 -3.80
C ARG A 95 -6.56 10.60 -3.10
N CYS A 96 -7.29 9.64 -3.65
CA CYS A 96 -7.28 8.27 -3.12
C CYS A 96 -5.88 7.65 -3.21
N PRO A 97 -5.51 6.73 -2.29
CA PRO A 97 -4.37 5.84 -2.49
C PRO A 97 -4.46 5.18 -3.86
N TYR A 98 -3.34 5.12 -4.59
CA TYR A 98 -3.31 4.55 -5.93
C TYR A 98 -3.60 3.04 -5.92
N PHE A 99 -3.17 2.37 -4.85
CA PHE A 99 -3.39 0.96 -4.60
C PHE A 99 -4.32 0.76 -3.41
N ARG A 100 -5.29 -0.15 -3.55
CA ARG A 100 -6.17 -0.60 -2.47
C ARG A 100 -6.30 -2.12 -2.47
N ALA A 101 -6.58 -2.68 -1.30
CA ALA A 101 -6.93 -4.08 -1.17
C ALA A 101 -8.46 -4.23 -1.21
N CYS A 102 -8.96 -5.26 -1.90
CA CYS A 102 -10.35 -5.66 -1.78
C CYS A 102 -10.68 -5.96 -0.29
N PRO A 103 -11.73 -5.37 0.29
CA PRO A 103 -12.11 -5.62 1.68
C PRO A 103 -12.46 -7.10 1.96
N THR A 104 -12.92 -7.83 0.93
CA THR A 104 -13.37 -9.22 1.05
C THR A 104 -12.23 -10.21 0.81
N CYS A 105 -11.54 -10.14 -0.32
CA CYS A 105 -10.57 -11.15 -0.74
C CYS A 105 -9.11 -10.67 -0.74
N ARG A 106 -8.85 -9.41 -0.35
CA ARG A 106 -7.51 -8.79 -0.27
C ARG A 106 -6.76 -8.65 -1.59
N ALA A 107 -7.40 -8.91 -2.73
CA ALA A 107 -6.81 -8.64 -4.05
C ALA A 107 -6.35 -7.19 -4.17
N LEU A 108 -5.19 -6.96 -4.78
CA LEU A 108 -4.64 -5.64 -5.05
C LEU A 108 -5.36 -5.01 -6.25
N LEU A 109 -5.92 -3.83 -6.05
CA LEU A 109 -6.75 -3.12 -7.01
C LEU A 109 -6.27 -1.67 -7.17
N THR A 110 -6.53 -1.11 -8.35
CA THR A 110 -6.37 0.31 -8.67
C THR A 110 -7.63 0.81 -9.37
N HIS A 111 -7.83 2.12 -9.37
CA HIS A 111 -8.92 2.77 -10.08
C HIS A 111 -8.39 3.37 -11.37
N THR A 112 -9.12 3.22 -12.47
CA THR A 112 -8.73 3.75 -13.79
C THR A 112 -8.73 5.28 -13.85
N GLY A 113 -9.42 5.89 -12.90
CA GLY A 113 -9.64 7.35 -12.85
C GLY A 113 -10.93 7.78 -13.56
N GLN A 114 -11.64 6.86 -14.21
CA GLN A 114 -12.83 7.15 -14.99
C GLN A 114 -14.09 6.64 -14.26
N GLY A 115 -15.18 7.40 -14.31
CA GLY A 115 -16.49 6.98 -13.80
C GLY A 115 -16.69 7.09 -12.28
N CYS A 116 -17.61 6.26 -11.78
CA CYS A 116 -18.05 6.20 -10.39
C CYS A 116 -16.92 5.71 -9.45
N PRO A 117 -16.85 6.18 -8.19
CA PRO A 117 -15.89 5.65 -7.22
C PRO A 117 -16.14 4.19 -6.85
N ASN A 118 -17.30 3.61 -7.15
CA ASN A 118 -17.59 2.20 -6.89
C ASN A 118 -16.93 1.30 -7.94
N ILE A 119 -16.20 0.30 -7.48
CA ILE A 119 -15.56 -0.71 -8.32
C ILE A 119 -16.04 -2.11 -7.94
N VAL A 120 -15.99 -3.03 -8.90
CA VAL A 120 -16.23 -4.46 -8.68
C VAL A 120 -14.89 -5.17 -8.66
N CYS A 121 -14.64 -5.97 -7.61
CA CYS A 121 -13.43 -6.78 -7.56
C CYS A 121 -13.48 -7.87 -8.64
N PRO A 122 -12.49 -7.99 -9.54
CA PRO A 122 -12.48 -9.04 -10.57
C PRO A 122 -12.23 -10.45 -10.01
N HIS A 123 -11.84 -10.58 -8.73
CA HIS A 123 -11.55 -11.87 -8.12
C HIS A 123 -12.75 -12.46 -7.34
N CYS A 124 -13.50 -11.62 -6.61
CA CYS A 124 -14.63 -12.07 -5.80
C CYS A 124 -15.97 -11.45 -6.21
N HIS A 125 -15.99 -10.60 -7.23
CA HIS A 125 -17.17 -9.91 -7.78
C HIS A 125 -17.94 -9.03 -6.78
N MET A 126 -17.39 -8.76 -5.60
CA MET A 126 -17.99 -7.83 -4.65
C MET A 126 -17.72 -6.38 -5.08
N GLY A 127 -18.81 -5.60 -5.16
CA GLY A 127 -18.79 -4.16 -5.37
C GLY A 127 -18.48 -3.40 -4.09
N PHE A 128 -17.63 -2.37 -4.16
CA PHE A 128 -17.38 -1.47 -3.05
C PHE A 128 -16.84 -0.11 -3.52
N CYS A 129 -17.00 0.91 -2.69
CA CYS A 129 -16.50 2.25 -2.96
C CYS A 129 -14.99 2.32 -2.75
N PHE A 130 -14.27 2.75 -3.78
CA PHE A 130 -12.83 2.96 -3.74
C PHE A 130 -12.42 4.15 -2.86
N ARG A 131 -13.34 4.96 -2.34
CA ARG A 131 -13.03 6.04 -1.37
C ARG A 131 -13.03 5.51 0.05
N CYS A 132 -14.14 4.90 0.47
CA CYS A 132 -14.43 4.54 1.86
C CYS A 132 -14.35 3.03 2.16
N LEU A 133 -14.21 2.18 1.13
CA LEU A 133 -14.17 0.72 1.22
C LEU A 133 -15.49 0.03 1.64
N ARG A 134 -16.61 0.76 1.68
CA ARG A 134 -17.95 0.21 1.98
C ARG A 134 -18.64 -0.32 0.72
N GLN A 135 -19.47 -1.35 0.85
CA GLN A 135 -20.23 -1.95 -0.27
C GLN A 135 -21.39 -1.06 -0.75
N ASN A 136 -22.06 -0.36 0.17
CA ASN A 136 -23.22 0.49 -0.09
C ASN A 136 -22.86 1.98 0.16
N CYS A 137 -21.98 2.56 -0.66
CA CYS A 137 -21.79 4.02 -0.68
C CYS A 137 -22.50 4.56 -1.94
N TYR A 138 -23.67 5.16 -1.69
CA TYR A 138 -24.40 6.00 -2.65
C TYR A 138 -23.84 7.41 -2.52
N GLY A 139 -23.50 8.05 -3.63
CA GLY A 139 -23.08 9.44 -3.62
C GLY A 139 -24.26 10.36 -3.27
N GLU A 140 -23.97 11.62 -2.95
CA GLU A 140 -24.98 12.63 -2.61
C GLU A 140 -25.75 13.15 -3.84
N ASP A 141 -25.58 12.52 -5.00
CA ASP A 141 -26.03 12.97 -6.32
C ASP A 141 -27.37 12.38 -6.80
N ASP A 142 -27.98 11.44 -6.05
CA ASP A 142 -29.28 10.83 -6.39
C ASP A 142 -30.49 11.46 -5.64
N SER A 143 -30.37 12.65 -5.05
CA SER A 143 -31.52 13.34 -4.44
C SER A 143 -32.24 14.25 -5.45
N ASP A 144 -33.02 13.66 -6.35
CA ASP A 144 -34.10 14.39 -7.02
C ASP A 144 -35.23 14.65 -5.99
N SER A 145 -35.26 15.90 -5.49
CA SER A 145 -36.40 16.63 -4.90
C SER A 145 -37.15 16.08 -3.66
N ASP A 146 -37.29 16.98 -2.66
CA ASP A 146 -38.33 17.02 -1.63
C ASP A 146 -38.39 15.91 -0.56
N PHE A 147 -37.38 15.83 0.31
CA PHE A 147 -37.63 15.73 1.77
C PHE A 147 -36.35 16.09 2.54
N GLU A 148 -36.34 17.26 3.17
CA GLU A 148 -35.37 17.64 4.20
C GLU A 148 -35.48 16.69 5.41
N LEU A 149 -34.84 15.53 5.32
CA LEU A 149 -34.28 14.82 6.45
C LEU A 149 -32.92 14.30 6.00
N GLN A 150 -31.86 15.09 6.21
CA GLN A 150 -30.52 14.52 6.37
C GLN A 150 -30.64 13.47 7.49
N ASP A 151 -30.77 12.19 7.12
CA ASP A 151 -30.72 11.12 8.10
C ASP A 151 -29.30 11.10 8.67
N PRO A 152 -29.09 11.45 9.95
CA PRO A 152 -27.77 11.48 10.56
C PRO A 152 -27.10 10.10 10.62
N ARG A 153 -27.80 9.03 10.22
CA ARG A 153 -27.30 7.65 10.12
C ARG A 153 -26.63 7.34 8.77
N ILE A 154 -26.76 8.19 7.74
CA ILE A 154 -26.04 8.01 6.47
C ILE A 154 -24.64 8.56 6.63
N GLU A 155 -23.68 7.69 6.97
CA GLU A 155 -22.27 8.10 7.04
C GLU A 155 -21.77 8.63 5.70
N GLN A 156 -21.28 9.87 5.71
CA GLN A 156 -20.74 10.51 4.52
C GLN A 156 -19.56 9.71 3.93
N CYS A 157 -19.54 9.61 2.61
CA CYS A 157 -18.52 8.84 1.91
C CYS A 157 -17.19 9.62 1.87
N THR A 158 -16.24 9.27 2.74
CA THR A 158 -14.93 9.94 2.86
C THR A 158 -13.78 9.03 2.41
N ILE A 159 -12.66 9.65 1.99
CA ILE A 159 -11.46 8.92 1.56
C ILE A 159 -10.71 8.38 2.78
N VAL A 160 -10.68 7.06 2.93
CA VAL A 160 -9.91 6.40 4.00
C VAL A 160 -8.49 6.03 3.54
N LYS A 161 -7.56 6.00 4.50
CA LYS A 161 -6.18 5.52 4.29
C LYS A 161 -6.15 3.98 4.26
N ASN A 162 -5.07 3.40 3.73
CA ASN A 162 -4.83 1.94 3.77
C ASN A 162 -4.51 1.38 5.17
N SER A 163 -4.52 2.20 6.24
CA SER A 163 -4.12 1.79 7.58
C SER A 163 -4.96 0.64 8.15
N SER A 164 -6.26 0.61 7.86
CA SER A 164 -7.16 -0.48 8.27
C SER A 164 -6.80 -1.80 7.56
N CYS A 165 -6.61 -1.75 6.24
CA CYS A 165 -6.15 -2.91 5.46
C CYS A 165 -4.77 -3.40 5.94
N LEU A 166 -3.84 -2.48 6.21
CA LEU A 166 -2.50 -2.79 6.71
C LEU A 166 -2.51 -3.41 8.10
N ALA A 167 -3.51 -3.12 8.94
CA ALA A 167 -3.69 -3.76 10.24
C ALA A 167 -4.17 -5.21 10.10
N ALA A 168 -5.06 -5.48 9.14
CA ALA A 168 -5.54 -6.83 8.85
C ALA A 168 -4.47 -7.76 8.23
N LEU A 169 -3.43 -7.18 7.61
CA LEU A 169 -2.27 -7.88 7.04
C LEU A 169 -1.09 -8.06 8.03
N LYS A 170 -1.32 -7.82 9.34
CA LYS A 170 -0.31 -8.05 10.38
C LYS A 170 -0.31 -9.48 10.94
N LEU A 171 -1.29 -10.30 10.57
CA LEU A 171 -1.35 -11.74 10.83
C LEU A 171 -0.56 -12.49 9.76
#